data_AF-A0A5U2LXZ5-F1
#
_entry.id   AF-A0A5U2LXZ5-F1
#
_cell.length_a   1.000
_cell.length_b   1.000
_cell.length_c   1.000
_cell.angle_alpha   90.00
_cell.angle_beta   90.00
_cell.angle_gamma   90.00
#
_symmetry.space_group_name_H-M   'P 1'
#
loop_
_entity.id
_entity.type
_entity.pdbx_description
1 polymer ?
#
loop_
_entity_poly.entity_id
_entity_poly.type
_entity_poly.pdbx_seq_one_letter_code
_entity_poly.pdbx_strand_id
1 'polypeptide(L)'
;TLKIPLERRNKRTGRMEKARIWEITDRTVRTWLSEAVEAAAADGVTFSVPVTPHTFRHSYAMHMLYAGIPLKVLQSLMGHKSISSTEVYTKVFALDVAARHRVQFQMPEADAVAMLKGNI
;
A
#
# COMPACT_ATOMS: atom_id res chain seq x y z
N THR A 1 -11.97 16.77 16.17
CA THR A 1 -12.62 15.89 15.17
C THR A 1 -13.38 16.76 14.20
N LEU A 2 -12.97 16.84 12.92
CA LEU A 2 -13.71 17.59 11.91
C LEU A 2 -15.13 16.99 11.82
N LYS A 3 -16.16 17.77 12.20
CA LYS A 3 -17.56 17.37 12.02
C LYS A 3 -17.89 17.52 10.54
N ILE A 4 -17.55 16.52 9.75
CA ILE A 4 -17.91 16.48 8.33
C ILE A 4 -19.44 16.35 8.27
N PRO A 5 -20.16 17.33 7.68
CA PRO A 5 -21.60 17.26 7.58
C PRO A 5 -22.00 16.03 6.78
N LEU A 6 -22.87 15.20 7.32
CA LEU A 6 -23.39 14.01 6.63
C LEU A 6 -24.48 14.36 5.62
N GLU A 7 -25.09 15.54 5.78
CA GLU A 7 -26.18 16.02 4.95
C GLU A 7 -25.98 17.50 4.59
N ARG A 8 -26.35 17.86 3.36
CA ARG A 8 -26.32 19.22 2.83
C ARG A 8 -27.66 19.52 2.18
N ARG A 9 -28.24 20.68 2.52
CA ARG A 9 -29.46 21.17 1.87
C ARG A 9 -29.16 21.52 0.42
N ASN A 10 -29.85 20.90 -0.51
CA ASN A 10 -29.74 21.21 -1.93
C ASN A 10 -30.43 22.57 -2.20
N LYS A 11 -29.67 23.55 -2.71
CA LYS A 11 -30.17 24.91 -2.99
C LYS A 11 -31.28 24.95 -4.04
N ARG A 12 -31.38 23.94 -4.91
CA ARG A 12 -32.34 23.86 -6.02
C ARG A 12 -33.64 23.16 -5.67
N THR A 13 -33.55 22.07 -4.90
CA THR A 13 -34.71 21.24 -4.54
C THR A 13 -35.21 21.49 -3.11
N GLY A 14 -34.45 22.21 -2.30
CA GLY A 14 -34.73 22.49 -0.89
C GLY A 14 -34.60 21.28 0.04
N ARG A 15 -34.42 20.07 -0.52
CA ARG A 15 -34.31 18.80 0.21
C ARG A 15 -32.95 18.64 0.87
N MET A 16 -32.92 17.90 1.98
CA MET A 16 -31.68 17.43 2.59
C MET A 16 -31.17 16.23 1.79
N GLU A 17 -29.94 16.33 1.29
CA GLU A 17 -29.27 15.26 0.55
C GLU A 17 -28.01 14.84 1.29
N LYS A 18 -27.62 13.56 1.17
CA LYS A 18 -26.35 13.08 1.72
C LYS A 18 -25.22 13.90 1.11
N ALA A 19 -24.49 14.61 1.96
CA ALA A 19 -23.35 15.40 1.53
C ALA A 19 -22.24 14.44 1.11
N ARG A 20 -21.83 14.51 -0.15
CA ARG A 20 -20.59 13.85 -0.56
C ARG A 20 -19.44 14.62 0.07
N ILE A 21 -18.47 13.88 0.62
CA ILE A 21 -17.24 14.47 1.16
C ILE A 21 -16.46 15.14 0.03
N TRP A 22 -16.50 14.55 -1.17
CA TRP A 22 -15.81 15.01 -2.37
C TRP A 22 -16.82 15.19 -3.50
N GLU A 23 -16.67 16.24 -4.31
CA GLU A 23 -17.48 16.42 -5.53
C GLU A 23 -17.11 15.38 -6.60
N ILE A 24 -15.84 14.97 -6.60
CA ILE A 24 -15.25 14.02 -7.54
C ILE A 24 -15.68 12.59 -7.18
N THR A 25 -16.05 11.82 -8.19
CA THR A 25 -16.42 10.41 -8.03
C THR A 25 -15.22 9.49 -8.25
N ASP A 26 -15.27 8.27 -7.70
CA ASP A 26 -14.27 7.22 -7.97
C ASP A 26 -14.12 6.96 -9.48
N ARG A 27 -15.24 6.99 -10.22
CA ARG A 27 -15.23 6.85 -11.69
C ARG A 27 -14.41 7.94 -12.36
N THR A 28 -14.57 9.19 -11.93
CA THR A 28 -13.80 10.34 -12.46
C THR A 28 -12.30 10.14 -12.26
N VAL A 29 -11.89 9.72 -11.06
CA VAL A 29 -10.47 9.46 -10.76
C VAL A 29 -9.93 8.33 -11.65
N ARG A 30 -10.69 7.24 -11.82
CA ARG A 30 -10.29 6.15 -12.72
C ARG A 30 -10.15 6.61 -14.16
N THR A 31 -11.07 7.45 -14.65
CA THR A 31 -10.98 8.01 -16.00
C THR A 31 -9.70 8.82 -16.19
N TRP A 32 -9.38 9.73 -15.26
CA TRP A 32 -8.13 10.49 -15.33
C TRP A 32 -6.88 9.61 -15.28
N LEU A 33 -6.91 8.54 -14.51
CA LEU A 33 -5.80 7.58 -14.48
C LEU A 33 -5.66 6.84 -15.80
N SER A 34 -6.77 6.43 -16.42
CA SER A 34 -6.75 5.81 -17.75
C SER A 34 -6.18 6.77 -18.81
N GLU A 35 -6.64 8.01 -18.83
CA GLU A 35 -6.12 9.05 -19.75
C GLU A 35 -4.61 9.28 -19.54
N ALA A 36 -4.15 9.33 -18.29
CA ALA A 36 -2.73 9.49 -17.98
C ALA A 36 -1.89 8.28 -18.41
N VAL A 37 -2.41 7.06 -18.28
CA VAL A 37 -1.73 5.83 -18.74
C VAL A 37 -1.65 5.79 -20.26
N GLU A 38 -2.70 6.21 -20.96
CA GLU A 38 -2.71 6.31 -22.42
C GLU A 38 -1.70 7.35 -22.93
N ALA A 39 -1.63 8.51 -22.27
CA ALA A 39 -0.62 9.52 -22.59
C ALA A 39 0.81 8.99 -22.38
N ALA A 40 1.05 8.31 -21.23
CA ALA A 40 2.35 7.70 -20.96
C ALA A 40 2.72 6.61 -22.00
N ALA A 41 1.74 5.84 -22.47
CA ALA A 41 1.96 4.83 -23.51
C ALA A 41 2.34 5.47 -24.85
N ALA A 42 1.78 6.64 -25.19
CA ALA A 42 2.19 7.41 -26.38
C ALA A 42 3.66 7.89 -26.28
N ASP A 43 4.15 8.15 -25.06
CA ASP A 43 5.55 8.47 -24.77
C ASP A 43 6.45 7.21 -24.66
N GLY A 44 5.92 6.02 -24.93
CA GLY A 44 6.65 4.75 -24.88
C GLY A 44 6.79 4.14 -23.48
N VAL A 45 6.09 4.66 -22.48
CA VAL A 45 6.09 4.14 -21.11
C VAL A 45 4.92 3.18 -20.91
N THR A 46 5.24 1.92 -20.62
CA THR A 46 4.23 0.87 -20.39
C THR A 46 4.34 0.28 -18.98
N PHE A 47 3.20 -0.04 -18.37
CA PHE A 47 3.13 -0.63 -17.04
C PHE A 47 2.78 -2.12 -17.11
N SER A 48 3.47 -2.96 -16.33
CA SER A 48 3.19 -4.41 -16.25
C SER A 48 1.92 -4.75 -15.47
N VAL A 49 1.36 -3.77 -14.74
CA VAL A 49 0.15 -3.93 -13.92
C VAL A 49 -0.81 -2.77 -14.17
N PRO A 50 -2.13 -2.98 -14.04
CA PRO A 50 -3.10 -1.89 -14.14
C PRO A 50 -2.85 -0.79 -13.10
N VAL A 51 -2.82 0.47 -13.55
CA VAL A 51 -2.69 1.64 -12.67
C VAL A 51 -4.08 2.03 -12.17
N THR A 52 -4.32 1.78 -10.88
CA THR A 52 -5.58 2.10 -10.21
C THR A 52 -5.30 2.87 -8.92
N PRO A 53 -6.31 3.52 -8.29
CA PRO A 53 -6.11 4.16 -6.98
C PRO A 53 -5.59 3.18 -5.91
N HIS A 54 -5.96 1.90 -5.99
CA HIS A 54 -5.45 0.87 -5.08
C HIS A 54 -3.98 0.54 -5.35
N THR A 55 -3.53 0.57 -6.62
CA THR A 55 -2.12 0.40 -6.98
C THR A 55 -1.25 1.44 -6.29
N PHE A 56 -1.65 2.72 -6.30
CA PHE A 56 -0.94 3.78 -5.56
C PHE A 56 -0.90 3.54 -4.06
N ARG A 57 -2.01 3.06 -3.48
CA ARG A 57 -2.06 2.71 -2.05
C ARG A 57 -1.08 1.60 -1.70
N HIS A 58 -0.95 0.58 -2.55
CA HIS A 58 0.03 -0.49 -2.37
C HIS A 58 1.46 0.03 -2.51
N SER A 59 1.74 0.85 -3.52
CA SER A 59 3.05 1.47 -3.72
C SER A 59 3.45 2.31 -2.52
N TYR A 60 2.55 3.16 -2.01
CA TYR A 60 2.79 3.95 -0.80
C TYR A 60 3.19 3.06 0.38
N ALA A 61 2.42 1.99 0.65
CA ALA A 61 2.72 1.08 1.76
C ALA A 61 4.10 0.43 1.63
N MET A 62 4.45 -0.05 0.43
CA MET A 62 5.76 -0.66 0.17
C MET A 62 6.89 0.35 0.32
N HIS A 63 6.75 1.58 -0.22
CA HIS A 63 7.75 2.63 -0.06
C HIS A 63 8.00 2.98 1.42
N MET A 64 6.94 3.07 2.22
CA MET A 64 7.06 3.31 3.65
C MET A 64 7.79 2.16 4.36
N LEU A 65 7.51 0.90 4.01
CA LEU A 65 8.24 -0.25 4.56
C LEU A 65 9.72 -0.25 4.15
N TYR A 66 10.04 0.04 2.88
CA TYR A 66 11.42 0.16 2.43
C TYR A 66 12.19 1.27 3.14
N ALA A 67 11.51 2.35 3.53
CA ALA A 67 12.09 3.42 4.34
C ALA A 67 12.26 3.04 5.83
N GLY A 68 11.94 1.80 6.22
CA GLY A 68 12.09 1.31 7.60
C GLY A 68 11.00 1.79 8.54
N ILE A 69 9.86 2.27 8.05
CA ILE A 69 8.77 2.73 8.90
C ILE A 69 8.17 1.53 9.65
N PRO A 70 8.03 1.61 11.00
CA PRO A 70 7.45 0.52 11.77
C PRO A 70 6.03 0.18 11.31
N LEU A 71 5.71 -1.11 11.27
CA LEU A 71 4.42 -1.62 10.77
C LEU A 71 3.21 -0.99 11.47
N LYS A 72 3.33 -0.70 12.78
CA LYS A 72 2.25 -0.07 13.56
C LYS A 72 1.97 1.37 13.14
N VAL A 73 3.03 2.11 12.79
CA VAL A 73 2.92 3.48 12.28
C VAL A 73 2.29 3.45 10.89
N LEU A 74 2.77 2.54 10.02
CA LEU A 74 2.18 2.34 8.69
C LEU A 74 0.70 1.98 8.77
N GLN A 75 0.30 1.08 9.68
CA GLN A 75 -1.10 0.73 9.93
C GLN A 75 -1.95 1.98 10.20
N SER A 76 -1.44 2.88 11.04
CA SER A 76 -2.14 4.12 11.40
C SER A 76 -2.22 5.09 10.23
N LEU A 77 -1.16 5.25 9.45
CA LEU A 77 -1.13 6.11 8.26
C LEU A 77 -2.11 5.62 7.17
N MET A 78 -2.24 4.30 7.04
CA MET A 78 -3.19 3.70 6.11
C MET A 78 -4.63 3.72 6.63
N GLY A 79 -4.86 3.94 7.93
CA GLY A 79 -6.18 3.88 8.53
C GLY A 79 -6.76 2.45 8.60
N HIS A 80 -5.89 1.43 8.70
CA HIS A 80 -6.34 0.04 8.79
C HIS A 80 -6.81 -0.30 10.21
N LYS A 81 -8.07 -0.72 10.34
CA LYS A 81 -8.64 -1.17 11.62
C LYS A 81 -7.97 -2.44 12.15
N SER A 82 -7.58 -3.35 11.24
CA SER A 82 -6.88 -4.60 11.57
C SER A 82 -5.45 -4.57 11.08
N ILE A 83 -4.54 -5.18 11.84
CA ILE A 83 -3.14 -5.34 11.43
C ILE A 83 -2.99 -6.31 10.25
N SER A 84 -3.91 -7.30 10.14
CA SER A 84 -3.88 -8.30 9.07
C SER A 84 -3.89 -7.70 7.66
N SER A 85 -4.57 -6.57 7.46
CA SER A 85 -4.58 -5.83 6.18
C SER A 85 -3.24 -5.18 5.83
N THR A 86 -2.36 -5.00 6.83
CA THR A 86 -1.03 -4.40 6.66
C THR A 86 0.07 -5.46 6.59
N GLU A 87 -0.13 -6.62 7.23
CA GLU A 87 0.81 -7.75 7.21
C GLU A 87 1.11 -8.29 5.81
N VAL A 88 0.16 -8.14 4.87
CA VAL A 88 0.36 -8.52 3.46
C VAL A 88 1.61 -7.85 2.87
N TYR A 89 1.88 -6.58 3.22
CA TYR A 89 3.05 -5.86 2.73
C TYR A 89 4.35 -6.37 3.34
N THR A 90 4.34 -6.75 4.63
CA THR A 90 5.51 -7.31 5.30
C THR A 90 5.94 -8.63 4.70
N LYS A 91 4.97 -9.48 4.31
CA LYS A 91 5.26 -10.76 3.63
C LYS A 91 5.96 -10.54 2.29
N VAL A 92 5.49 -9.59 1.50
CA VAL A 92 6.10 -9.21 0.21
C VAL A 92 7.50 -8.62 0.43
N PHE A 93 7.65 -7.73 1.41
CA PHE A 93 8.95 -7.15 1.77
C PHE A 93 9.96 -8.22 2.22
N ALA A 94 9.55 -9.18 3.05
CA ALA A 94 10.42 -10.27 3.49
C ALA A 94 10.92 -11.14 2.32
N LEU A 95 10.05 -11.45 1.36
CA LEU A 95 10.42 -12.19 0.14
C LEU A 95 11.44 -11.41 -0.70
N ASP A 96 11.20 -10.11 -0.88
CA ASP A 96 12.07 -9.25 -1.68
C ASP A 96 13.45 -9.03 -1.02
N VAL A 97 13.50 -8.80 0.30
CA VAL A 97 14.75 -8.70 1.07
C VAL A 97 15.51 -10.03 1.03
N ALA A 98 14.84 -11.17 1.24
CA ALA A 98 15.48 -12.48 1.17
C ALA A 98 16.09 -12.76 -0.22
N ALA A 99 15.39 -12.38 -1.29
CA ALA A 99 15.87 -12.51 -2.66
C ALA A 99 17.08 -11.61 -2.94
N ARG A 100 17.05 -10.33 -2.50
CA ARG A 100 18.16 -9.39 -2.70
C ARG A 100 19.42 -9.77 -1.93
N HIS A 101 19.27 -10.24 -0.70
CA HIS A 101 20.40 -10.58 0.15
C HIS A 101 20.95 -12.00 -0.07
N ARG A 102 20.39 -12.77 -1.03
CA ARG A 102 20.68 -14.21 -1.22
C ARG A 102 20.94 -14.88 0.12
N VAL A 103 19.97 -14.83 1.03
CA VAL A 103 20.14 -15.40 2.37
C VAL A 103 20.45 -16.89 2.22
N GLN A 104 21.73 -17.22 2.22
CA GLN A 104 22.23 -18.57 2.20
C GLN A 104 22.31 -18.98 3.66
N PHE A 105 21.49 -19.94 4.05
CA PHE A 105 21.63 -20.66 5.32
C PHE A 105 22.81 -21.65 5.24
N GLN A 106 23.96 -21.19 4.75
CA GLN A 106 25.20 -21.95 4.79
C GLN A 106 25.99 -21.45 5.98
N MET A 107 26.19 -22.34 6.95
CA MET A 107 27.21 -22.18 7.98
C MET A 107 28.22 -23.31 7.84
N PRO A 108 29.50 -23.09 8.18
CA PRO A 108 30.49 -24.15 8.26
C PRO A 108 29.99 -25.30 9.15
N GLU A 109 30.24 -26.53 8.74
CA GLU A 109 29.77 -27.73 9.46
C GLU A 109 30.21 -27.73 10.93
N ALA A 110 31.42 -27.23 11.22
CA ALA A 110 31.95 -27.13 12.57
C ALA A 110 31.06 -26.28 13.49
N ASP A 111 30.53 -25.16 12.99
CA ASP A 111 29.69 -24.22 13.75
C ASP A 111 28.29 -24.82 13.98
N ALA A 112 27.74 -25.51 12.99
CA ALA A 112 26.47 -26.22 13.10
C ALA A 112 26.56 -27.36 14.15
N VAL A 113 27.66 -28.12 14.12
CA VAL A 113 27.91 -29.21 15.06
C VAL A 113 28.14 -28.68 16.48
N ALA A 114 28.82 -27.55 16.64
CA ALA A 114 29.02 -26.90 17.95
C ALA A 114 27.68 -26.43 18.56
N MET A 115 26.80 -25.83 17.74
CA MET A 115 25.45 -25.44 18.16
C MET A 115 24.60 -26.63 18.59
N LEU A 116 24.59 -27.72 17.82
CA LEU A 116 23.83 -28.93 18.14
C LEU A 116 24.35 -29.67 19.38
N LYS A 117 25.64 -29.56 19.67
CA LYS A 117 26.26 -30.14 20.88
C LYS A 117 26.08 -29.27 22.12
N GLY A 118 25.48 -28.07 22.02
CA GLY A 118 25.22 -27.18 23.15
C GLY A 118 26.48 -26.54 23.75
N ASN A 119 27.57 -26.44 22.97
CA ASN A 119 28.85 -25.91 23.44
C ASN A 119 29.03 -24.41 23.12
N ILE A 120 27.94 -23.62 23.19
CA ILE A 120 28.00 -22.15 23.11
C ILE A 120 27.64 -21.57 24.47
#